data_AF-A0A8J6RNJ2-F1
#
_entry.id   AF-A0A8J6RNJ2-F1
#
_cell.length_a   1.000
_cell.length_b   1.000
_cell.length_c   1.000
_cell.angle_alpha   90.00
_cell.angle_beta   90.00
_cell.angle_gamma   90.00
#
_symmetry.space_group_name_H-M   'P 1'
#
loop_
_entity.id
_entity.type
_entity.pdbx_description
1 polymer ?
#
loop_
_entity_poly.entity_id
_entity_poly.type
_entity_poly.pdbx_seq_one_letter_code
_entity_poly.pdbx_strand_id
1 'polypeptide(L)'
;MKPFDELRHSWQRRSPAGKLPWRQVVPGVVVLGLVVGARLLGLFQGLELKMLDQLLRWRPAEATDERVLIVGIDEADIQRLGTYPVPDGVLAELLQTLAVHRPRAVGIDIYRDMAVEPGHAALVETLTTLPYAIAIENILSNPPVAGPAYLPPEQVGFVDFPQDDDGFVRRALLGSPNAVGEFRFSLALRLAETYLQAEGLTLENGLRDLWAMRFGATEFAQIYPHAGGYVGADAGGHQVLLNGRSGPQPFRRASLQQVLDGSVDPTWIEDAIVLVGITSSSAKDFLNSAAVAADSPGLVYGVVMQAHATSQLVSAVLDDRPLLRPCPDGLEYLWIVLWGGVGTVLIWGVRSPSWYLLTMGLIGLGLVGVSFGLLWLGGWWIPLVPTLVVFSVNGLVLPGFYVYDQTLRSRIAERQQIIDQTYSAIHNGPLQTLALLLRESEPTSWAETRPRLERLNQELRDIRESLPAALPGSDQAIPLHEQLWNTYTATLARGEQDFPGLRSLKLKVVTFEPFSTLGLSADDRQGLCQFLEEALLNVGKHGVNVTRLTVVCQANDTENLIQVIDNGQGPYSLDTSPTGTGWGTRQAKQLAQRLKGQFKREFSSAGTCCELRWPLVAQRRLGFRRLNR
;
A
#
# COMPACT_ATOMS: atom_id res chain seq x y z
N MET A 1 1.53 -26.65 -5.11
CA MET A 1 2.59 -27.02 -4.13
C MET A 1 4.01 -26.74 -4.63
N LYS A 2 4.37 -26.96 -5.92
CA LYS A 2 5.71 -26.64 -6.46
C LYS A 2 6.23 -25.18 -6.29
N PRO A 3 5.44 -24.08 -6.36
CA PRO A 3 6.00 -22.73 -6.25
C PRO A 3 6.47 -22.35 -4.84
N PHE A 4 5.98 -23.03 -3.79
CA PHE A 4 6.39 -22.76 -2.41
C PHE A 4 7.75 -23.41 -2.07
N ASP A 5 8.10 -24.53 -2.71
CA ASP A 5 9.37 -25.23 -2.46
C ASP A 5 10.56 -24.52 -3.13
N GLU A 6 10.37 -23.91 -4.30
CA GLU A 6 11.40 -23.08 -4.95
C GLU A 6 11.71 -21.81 -4.14
N LEU A 7 10.69 -21.20 -3.53
CA LEU A 7 10.88 -20.11 -2.57
C LEU A 7 11.68 -20.59 -1.35
N ARG A 8 11.40 -21.78 -0.82
CA ARG A 8 12.14 -22.31 0.33
C ARG A 8 13.64 -22.53 0.05
N HIS A 9 13.98 -23.04 -1.14
CA HIS A 9 15.37 -23.33 -1.50
C HIS A 9 16.19 -22.08 -1.84
N SER A 10 15.58 -21.06 -2.44
CA SER A 10 16.26 -19.77 -2.72
C SER A 10 16.59 -19.00 -1.43
N TRP A 11 15.73 -19.07 -0.42
CA TRP A 11 15.97 -18.45 0.90
C TRP A 11 17.17 -19.03 1.69
N GLN A 12 17.65 -20.23 1.33
CA GLN A 12 18.72 -20.91 2.08
C GLN A 12 20.16 -20.59 1.60
N ARG A 13 20.35 -20.01 0.41
CA ARG A 13 21.71 -19.71 -0.09
C ARG A 13 22.17 -18.33 0.38
N ARG A 14 23.00 -18.27 1.42
CA ARG A 14 23.72 -17.03 1.81
C ARG A 14 25.18 -17.05 1.34
N SER A 15 25.63 -15.90 0.83
CA SER A 15 27.05 -15.55 0.74
C SER A 15 27.64 -15.27 2.13
N PRO A 16 28.95 -15.52 2.35
CA PRO A 16 29.57 -15.40 3.68
C PRO A 16 29.49 -13.99 4.24
N ALA A 17 29.35 -13.91 5.56
CA ALA A 17 29.25 -12.69 6.35
C ALA A 17 30.58 -11.91 6.34
N GLY A 18 30.51 -10.58 6.19
CA GLY A 18 31.68 -9.72 6.38
C GLY A 18 31.50 -8.24 6.06
N LYS A 19 30.57 -7.86 5.18
CA LYS A 19 30.25 -6.45 4.90
C LYS A 19 28.75 -6.30 4.70
N LEU A 20 28.12 -5.32 5.35
CA LEU A 20 26.73 -4.94 5.08
C LEU A 20 26.65 -4.61 3.58
N PRO A 21 25.94 -5.41 2.77
CA PRO A 21 25.93 -5.20 1.33
C PRO A 21 25.09 -3.95 1.07
N TRP A 22 25.74 -2.80 0.85
CA TRP A 22 25.09 -1.50 0.65
C TRP A 22 23.92 -1.55 -0.36
N ARG A 23 24.03 -2.40 -1.38
CA ARG A 23 22.97 -2.68 -2.37
C ARG A 23 21.66 -3.21 -1.77
N GLN A 24 21.70 -3.87 -0.62
CA GLN A 24 20.51 -4.38 0.08
C GLN A 24 19.85 -3.30 0.96
N VAL A 25 20.61 -2.28 1.36
CA VAL A 25 20.13 -1.21 2.26
C VAL A 25 19.56 -0.04 1.46
N VAL A 26 20.12 0.25 0.28
CA VAL A 26 19.68 1.38 -0.58
C VAL A 26 18.17 1.39 -0.84
N PRO A 27 17.51 0.29 -1.25
CA PRO A 27 16.07 0.35 -1.50
C PRO A 27 15.26 0.63 -0.22
N GLY A 28 15.73 0.16 0.94
CA GLY A 28 15.08 0.46 2.23
C GLY A 28 15.22 1.94 2.63
N VAL A 29 16.35 2.56 2.33
CA VAL A 29 16.56 4.01 2.52
C VAL A 29 15.67 4.83 1.57
N VAL A 30 15.50 4.36 0.32
CA VAL A 30 14.59 5.00 -0.64
C VAL A 30 13.15 4.95 -0.13
N VAL A 31 12.68 3.79 0.33
CA VAL A 31 11.33 3.65 0.92
C VAL A 31 11.17 4.54 2.14
N LEU A 32 12.15 4.57 3.05
CA LEU A 32 12.13 5.47 4.20
C LEU A 32 12.03 6.93 3.78
N GLY A 33 12.81 7.37 2.80
CA GLY A 33 12.74 8.72 2.23
C GLY A 33 11.38 9.04 1.62
N LEU A 34 10.78 8.09 0.89
CA LEU A 34 9.43 8.23 0.32
C LEU A 34 8.35 8.33 1.41
N VAL A 35 8.44 7.52 2.47
CA VAL A 35 7.48 7.57 3.59
C VAL A 35 7.61 8.88 4.36
N VAL A 36 8.84 9.34 4.63
CA VAL A 36 9.07 10.65 5.27
C VAL A 36 8.55 11.77 4.37
N GLY A 37 8.84 11.74 3.07
CA GLY A 37 8.29 12.71 2.11
C GLY A 37 6.77 12.72 2.07
N ALA A 38 6.13 11.55 2.03
CA ALA A 38 4.68 11.42 2.07
C ALA A 38 4.08 11.96 3.38
N ARG A 39 4.75 11.76 4.53
CA ARG A 39 4.37 12.33 5.82
C ARG A 39 4.45 13.85 5.80
N LEU A 40 5.55 14.42 5.32
CA LEU A 40 5.73 15.88 5.23
C LEU A 40 4.69 16.55 4.31
N LEU A 41 4.17 15.82 3.33
CA LEU A 41 3.08 16.27 2.45
C LEU A 41 1.68 16.05 3.03
N GLY A 42 1.55 15.51 4.25
CA GLY A 42 0.24 15.27 4.89
C GLY A 42 -0.51 14.04 4.37
N LEU A 43 0.09 13.19 3.52
CA LEU A 43 -0.61 12.04 2.91
C LEU A 43 -1.07 10.99 3.93
N PHE A 44 -0.44 10.95 5.11
CA PHE A 44 -0.83 10.05 6.21
C PHE A 44 -1.72 10.70 7.27
N GLN A 45 -1.95 12.01 7.22
CA GLN A 45 -2.66 12.76 8.28
C GLN A 45 -4.05 12.15 8.56
N GLY A 46 -4.87 11.94 7.53
CA GLY A 46 -6.21 11.39 7.72
C GLY A 46 -6.24 9.96 8.30
N LEU A 47 -5.22 9.14 8.04
CA LEU A 47 -5.10 7.81 8.64
C LEU A 47 -4.59 7.87 10.08
N GLU A 48 -3.65 8.77 10.38
CA GLU A 48 -3.15 9.02 11.73
C GLU A 48 -4.27 9.49 12.67
N LEU A 49 -5.07 10.46 12.24
CA LEU A 49 -6.17 10.99 13.04
C LEU A 49 -7.24 9.92 13.32
N LYS A 50 -7.60 9.11 12.32
CA LYS A 50 -8.50 7.97 12.51
C LYS A 50 -7.92 6.92 13.44
N MET A 51 -6.61 6.71 13.38
CA MET A 51 -5.92 5.80 14.29
C MET A 51 -5.93 6.35 15.72
N LEU A 52 -5.68 7.65 15.91
CA LEU A 52 -5.81 8.33 17.20
C LEU A 52 -7.22 8.12 17.79
N ASP A 53 -8.27 8.36 17.00
CA ASP A 53 -9.66 8.14 17.43
C ASP A 53 -9.90 6.68 17.86
N GLN A 54 -9.35 5.73 17.11
CA GLN A 54 -9.49 4.30 17.39
C GLN A 54 -8.74 3.89 18.67
N LEU A 55 -7.54 4.41 18.89
CA LEU A 55 -6.74 4.18 20.09
C LEU A 55 -7.46 4.76 21.32
N LEU A 56 -8.04 5.95 21.20
CA LEU A 56 -8.83 6.57 22.28
C LEU A 56 -10.07 5.75 22.64
N ARG A 57 -10.76 5.17 21.63
CA ARG A 57 -11.92 4.27 21.83
C ARG A 57 -11.58 2.91 22.42
N TRP A 58 -10.36 2.40 22.21
CA TRP A 58 -9.94 1.11 22.78
C TRP A 58 -9.58 1.20 24.26
N ARG A 59 -9.47 2.41 24.82
CA ARG A 59 -9.20 2.56 26.24
C ARG A 59 -10.34 1.95 27.06
N PRO A 60 -10.02 1.26 28.16
CA PRO A 60 -11.05 0.77 29.06
C PRO A 60 -11.91 1.92 29.58
N ALA A 61 -13.15 1.60 29.96
CA ALA A 61 -14.06 2.59 30.53
C ALA A 61 -13.44 3.21 31.79
N GLU A 62 -13.43 4.53 31.85
CA GLU A 62 -13.04 5.29 33.03
C GLU A 62 -14.24 5.38 34.00
N ALA A 63 -13.95 5.61 35.28
CA ALA A 63 -15.00 5.92 36.23
C ALA A 63 -15.70 7.23 35.86
N THR A 64 -17.00 7.30 36.15
CA THR A 64 -17.81 8.53 36.00
C THR A 64 -17.18 9.65 36.83
N ASP A 65 -17.02 10.84 36.22
CA ASP A 65 -16.56 12.02 36.95
C ASP A 65 -17.73 12.59 37.77
N GLU A 66 -17.67 12.41 39.09
CA GLU A 66 -18.75 12.83 39.99
C GLU A 66 -18.80 14.35 40.19
N ARG A 67 -17.73 15.06 39.80
CA ARG A 67 -17.65 16.54 39.87
C ARG A 67 -18.44 17.24 38.77
N VAL A 68 -18.90 16.50 37.75
CA VAL A 68 -19.60 17.08 36.59
C VAL A 68 -20.99 16.48 36.44
N LEU A 69 -21.99 17.35 36.51
CA LEU A 69 -23.39 17.02 36.26
C LEU A 69 -23.85 17.71 34.97
N ILE A 70 -24.43 16.94 34.05
CA ILE A 70 -25.10 17.48 32.86
C ILE A 70 -26.60 17.54 33.13
N VAL A 71 -27.17 18.74 33.09
CA VAL A 71 -28.61 18.97 33.08
C VAL A 71 -29.04 19.17 31.62
N GLY A 72 -29.51 18.10 31.02
CA GLY A 72 -29.92 18.06 29.62
C GLY A 72 -31.36 18.50 29.43
N ILE A 73 -31.59 19.43 28.50
CA ILE A 73 -32.93 19.75 28.00
C ILE A 73 -33.24 18.77 26.88
N ASP A 74 -34.00 17.73 27.21
CA ASP A 74 -34.32 16.66 26.28
C ASP A 74 -35.60 16.93 25.46
N GLU A 75 -35.93 15.99 24.58
CA GLU A 75 -37.12 16.09 23.73
C GLU A 75 -38.42 16.08 24.55
N ALA A 76 -38.47 15.36 25.67
CA ALA A 76 -39.64 15.29 26.53
C ALA A 76 -39.85 16.61 27.28
N ASP A 77 -38.77 17.28 27.69
CA ASP A 77 -38.80 18.60 28.31
C ASP A 77 -39.31 19.66 27.31
N ILE A 78 -38.80 19.66 26.08
CA ILE A 78 -39.29 20.58 25.03
C ILE A 78 -40.77 20.36 24.74
N GLN A 79 -41.21 19.10 24.63
CA GLN A 79 -42.61 18.76 24.39
C GLN A 79 -43.52 19.15 25.56
N ARG A 80 -43.04 19.00 26.81
CA ARG A 80 -43.80 19.39 28.01
C ARG A 80 -43.95 20.91 28.11
N LEU A 81 -42.90 21.66 27.78
CA LEU A 81 -42.94 23.12 27.76
C LEU A 81 -43.80 23.66 26.60
N GLY A 82 -43.93 22.89 25.51
CA GLY A 82 -44.74 23.25 24.34
C GLY A 82 -44.15 24.39 23.49
N THR A 83 -42.92 24.81 23.77
CA THR A 83 -42.23 25.88 23.05
C THR A 83 -40.72 25.66 23.01
N TYR A 84 -40.07 26.16 21.96
CA TYR A 84 -38.62 26.22 21.80
C TYR A 84 -38.26 27.50 21.04
N PRO A 85 -37.22 28.27 21.41
CA PRO A 85 -36.29 28.05 22.53
C PRO A 85 -36.95 28.04 23.91
N VAL A 86 -36.29 27.43 24.90
CA VAL A 86 -36.79 27.38 26.29
C VAL A 86 -36.93 28.81 26.85
N PRO A 87 -38.06 29.19 27.46
CA PRO A 87 -38.25 30.54 28.00
C PRO A 87 -37.27 30.90 29.12
N ASP A 88 -36.94 32.18 29.22
CA ASP A 88 -35.99 32.71 30.20
C ASP A 88 -36.47 32.51 31.64
N GLY A 89 -37.77 32.58 31.90
CA GLY A 89 -38.34 32.31 33.23
C GLY A 89 -38.09 30.87 33.70
N VAL A 90 -38.16 29.90 32.79
CA VAL A 90 -37.88 28.48 33.10
C VAL A 90 -36.40 28.27 33.38
N LEU A 91 -35.53 28.93 32.61
CA LEU A 91 -34.08 28.88 32.86
C LEU A 91 -33.72 29.55 34.18
N ALA A 92 -34.36 30.67 34.53
CA ALA A 92 -34.19 31.33 35.82
C ALA A 92 -34.62 30.40 36.98
N GLU A 93 -35.78 29.75 36.87
CA GLU A 93 -36.26 28.78 37.87
C GLU A 93 -35.30 27.61 38.04
N LEU A 94 -34.78 27.07 36.93
CA LEU A 94 -33.79 25.99 36.96
C LEU A 94 -32.51 26.43 37.70
N LEU A 95 -31.97 27.60 37.36
CA LEU A 95 -30.76 28.12 37.98
C LEU A 95 -30.95 28.42 39.47
N GLN A 96 -32.11 28.96 39.86
CA GLN A 96 -32.47 29.19 41.25
C GLN A 96 -32.58 27.86 42.02
N THR A 97 -33.20 26.83 41.42
CA THR A 97 -33.31 25.49 42.01
C THR A 97 -31.94 24.86 42.22
N LEU A 98 -31.05 24.97 41.22
CA LEU A 98 -29.66 24.50 41.34
C LEU A 98 -28.91 25.28 42.44
N ALA A 99 -29.09 26.60 42.52
CA ALA A 99 -28.40 27.45 43.48
C ALA A 99 -28.68 27.09 44.95
N VAL A 100 -29.86 26.53 45.27
CA VAL A 100 -30.19 26.02 46.61
C VAL A 100 -29.17 24.98 47.09
N HIS A 101 -28.65 24.16 46.18
CA HIS A 101 -27.71 23.09 46.47
C HIS A 101 -26.24 23.51 46.34
N ARG A 102 -25.96 24.80 46.11
CA ARG A 102 -24.60 25.38 46.09
C ARG A 102 -23.62 24.64 45.16
N PRO A 103 -23.90 24.57 43.85
CA PRO A 103 -22.92 24.13 42.88
C PRO A 103 -21.74 25.10 42.87
N ARG A 104 -20.57 24.58 42.50
CA ARG A 104 -19.33 25.35 42.48
C ARG A 104 -19.19 26.20 41.23
N ALA A 105 -19.69 25.70 40.11
CA ALA A 105 -19.75 26.42 38.83
C ALA A 105 -20.97 25.95 38.03
N VAL A 106 -21.61 26.87 37.30
CA VAL A 106 -22.75 26.53 36.42
C VAL A 106 -22.49 27.08 35.03
N GLY A 107 -22.38 26.20 34.03
CA GLY A 107 -22.23 26.57 32.63
C GLY A 107 -23.57 26.45 31.90
N ILE A 108 -23.95 27.48 31.17
CA ILE A 108 -25.23 27.55 30.47
C ILE A 108 -24.94 27.49 28.97
N ASP A 109 -24.87 26.28 28.43
CA ASP A 109 -24.62 25.99 27.02
C ASP A 109 -25.88 26.17 26.16
N ILE A 110 -26.47 27.37 26.26
CA ILE A 110 -27.66 27.78 25.53
C ILE A 110 -27.52 29.26 25.18
N TYR A 111 -27.62 29.60 23.90
CA TYR A 111 -27.49 30.99 23.46
C TYR A 111 -28.60 31.87 24.05
N ARG A 112 -28.18 33.03 24.55
CA ARG A 112 -29.02 34.09 25.15
C ARG A 112 -28.55 35.48 24.74
N ASP A 113 -28.20 35.61 23.47
CA ASP A 113 -27.92 36.90 22.81
C ASP A 113 -29.19 37.77 22.70
N MET A 114 -30.35 37.12 22.57
CA MET A 114 -31.67 37.75 22.58
C MET A 114 -32.54 37.26 23.75
N ALA A 115 -33.41 38.14 24.24
CA ALA A 115 -34.39 37.80 25.26
C ALA A 115 -35.42 36.76 24.76
N VAL A 116 -35.72 35.75 25.58
CA VAL A 116 -36.73 34.73 25.29
C VAL A 116 -37.83 34.80 26.34
N GLU A 117 -38.89 35.56 26.03
CA GLU A 117 -40.02 35.72 26.94
C GLU A 117 -40.88 34.44 27.05
N PRO A 118 -41.61 34.24 28.17
CA PRO A 118 -41.68 35.11 29.35
C PRO A 118 -40.51 34.92 30.33
N GLY A 119 -40.19 35.98 31.08
CA GLY A 119 -39.38 35.91 32.29
C GLY A 119 -37.93 36.40 32.14
N HIS A 120 -37.65 37.20 31.10
CA HIS A 120 -36.30 37.71 30.85
C HIS A 120 -35.72 38.47 32.05
N ALA A 121 -36.52 39.32 32.69
CA ALA A 121 -36.08 40.07 33.88
C ALA A 121 -35.62 39.16 35.04
N ALA A 122 -36.31 38.03 35.26
CA ALA A 122 -35.95 37.07 36.29
C ALA A 122 -34.63 36.35 35.97
N LEU A 123 -34.39 36.05 34.68
CA LEU A 123 -33.12 35.46 34.24
C LEU A 123 -31.96 36.45 34.41
N VAL A 124 -32.14 37.71 34.02
CA VAL A 124 -31.13 38.77 34.21
C VAL A 124 -30.78 38.91 35.69
N GLU A 125 -31.79 39.00 36.57
CA GLU A 125 -31.59 39.06 38.02
C GLU A 125 -30.85 37.83 38.55
N THR A 126 -31.23 36.63 38.09
CA THR A 126 -30.60 35.38 38.52
C THR A 126 -29.14 35.30 38.07
N LEU A 127 -28.82 35.61 36.82
CA LEU A 127 -27.45 35.51 36.32
C LEU A 127 -26.52 36.58 36.92
N THR A 128 -27.04 37.78 37.19
CA THR A 128 -26.27 38.86 37.84
C THR A 128 -26.02 38.58 39.33
N THR A 129 -26.87 37.79 39.98
CA THR A 129 -26.69 37.40 41.39
C THR A 129 -25.84 36.15 41.59
N LEU A 130 -25.66 35.33 40.54
CA LEU A 130 -24.87 34.09 40.57
C LEU A 130 -23.51 34.28 39.86
N PRO A 131 -22.45 34.73 40.55
CA PRO A 131 -21.15 35.03 39.92
C PRO A 131 -20.46 33.80 39.31
N TYR A 132 -20.84 32.59 39.76
CA TYR A 132 -20.32 31.31 39.25
C TYR A 132 -21.14 30.75 38.08
N ALA A 133 -22.20 31.45 37.65
CA ALA A 133 -22.95 31.13 36.43
C ALA A 133 -22.26 31.78 35.22
N ILE A 134 -21.93 30.95 34.23
CA ILE A 134 -21.21 31.34 33.01
C ILE A 134 -22.13 31.10 31.82
N ALA A 135 -22.47 32.18 31.13
CA ALA A 135 -23.21 32.15 29.86
C ALA A 135 -22.25 31.96 28.68
N ILE A 136 -22.82 31.72 27.50
CA ILE A 136 -22.04 31.41 26.31
C ILE A 136 -22.08 32.49 25.24
N GLU A 137 -21.05 32.46 24.41
CA GLU A 137 -20.96 33.18 23.14
C GLU A 137 -20.38 32.26 22.07
N ASN A 138 -20.46 32.68 20.80
CA ASN A 138 -19.78 32.02 19.70
C ASN A 138 -18.91 33.04 18.95
N ILE A 139 -17.61 32.81 18.91
CA ILE A 139 -16.65 33.75 18.33
C ILE A 139 -16.14 33.30 16.95
N LEU A 140 -16.26 32.02 16.59
CA LEU A 140 -15.79 31.49 15.31
C LEU A 140 -16.91 31.39 14.26
N SER A 141 -18.18 31.49 14.65
CA SER A 141 -19.32 31.52 13.73
C SER A 141 -19.32 32.78 12.88
N ASN A 142 -19.97 32.70 11.72
CA ASN A 142 -20.14 33.83 10.83
C ASN A 142 -21.63 34.00 10.46
N PRO A 143 -22.33 35.00 11.03
CA PRO A 143 -21.84 35.98 11.99
C PRO A 143 -21.56 35.39 13.39
N PRO A 144 -20.68 36.01 14.20
CA PRO A 144 -20.50 35.66 15.62
C PRO A 144 -21.80 35.82 16.42
N VAL A 145 -22.00 35.01 17.45
CA VAL A 145 -23.12 35.14 18.40
C VAL A 145 -22.59 35.75 19.68
N ALA A 146 -23.01 36.97 20.01
CA ALA A 146 -22.56 37.66 21.21
C ALA A 146 -23.15 37.03 22.48
N GLY A 147 -22.39 37.04 23.57
CA GLY A 147 -22.93 36.70 24.88
C GLY A 147 -23.91 37.76 25.42
N PRO A 148 -24.64 37.49 26.52
CA PRO A 148 -25.57 38.45 27.11
C PRO A 148 -24.86 39.73 27.57
N ALA A 149 -25.25 40.88 27.01
CA ALA A 149 -24.55 42.16 27.21
C ALA A 149 -24.59 42.70 28.66
N TYR A 150 -25.50 42.19 29.49
CA TYR A 150 -25.63 42.56 30.90
C TYR A 150 -24.67 41.77 31.81
N LEU A 151 -23.95 40.78 31.29
CA LEU A 151 -22.97 40.00 32.04
C LEU A 151 -21.54 40.53 31.83
N PRO A 152 -20.71 40.47 32.88
CA PRO A 152 -19.30 40.81 32.76
C PRO A 152 -18.55 39.73 31.95
N PRO A 153 -17.40 40.07 31.31
CA PRO A 153 -16.61 39.14 30.50
C PRO A 153 -16.13 37.88 31.23
N GLU A 154 -16.05 37.90 32.56
CA GLU A 154 -15.69 36.76 33.41
C GLU A 154 -16.80 35.71 33.47
N GLN A 155 -18.06 36.12 33.31
CA GLN A 155 -19.24 35.25 33.29
C GLN A 155 -19.68 34.86 31.86
N VAL A 156 -18.81 35.06 30.87
CA VAL A 156 -19.06 34.67 29.49
C VAL A 156 -17.87 33.86 28.97
N GLY A 157 -18.14 32.70 28.38
CA GLY A 157 -17.14 31.86 27.74
C GLY A 157 -17.61 31.37 26.38
N PHE A 158 -16.72 31.32 25.38
CA PHE A 158 -17.10 30.84 24.06
C PHE A 158 -17.22 29.30 24.02
N VAL A 159 -18.08 28.78 23.13
CA VAL A 159 -18.35 27.33 23.02
C VAL A 159 -17.70 26.64 21.81
N ASP A 160 -16.88 27.39 21.08
CA ASP A 160 -16.26 26.94 19.85
C ASP A 160 -15.29 25.77 20.02
N PHE A 161 -15.48 24.74 19.19
CA PHE A 161 -14.54 23.64 19.00
C PHE A 161 -13.92 23.71 17.60
N PRO A 162 -12.58 23.74 17.48
CA PRO A 162 -11.92 23.68 16.19
C PRO A 162 -12.17 22.31 15.55
N GLN A 163 -12.66 22.33 14.31
CA GLN A 163 -12.87 21.13 13.51
C GLN A 163 -11.64 20.88 12.64
N ASP A 164 -11.23 19.61 12.55
CA ASP A 164 -10.21 19.19 11.60
C ASP A 164 -10.80 19.15 10.17
N ASP A 165 -9.95 19.02 9.15
CA ASP A 165 -10.36 18.99 7.74
C ASP A 165 -11.37 17.88 7.40
N ASP A 166 -11.46 16.84 8.23
CA ASP A 166 -12.43 15.75 8.10
C ASP A 166 -13.75 16.02 8.84
N GLY A 167 -13.91 17.19 9.44
CA GLY A 167 -15.11 17.63 10.16
C GLY A 167 -15.24 17.10 11.58
N PHE A 168 -14.23 16.40 12.10
CA PHE A 168 -14.23 15.86 13.46
C PHE A 168 -13.51 16.79 14.45
N VAL A 169 -14.00 16.79 15.69
CA VAL A 169 -13.44 17.51 16.82
C VAL A 169 -12.51 16.59 17.61
N ARG A 170 -11.22 16.95 17.63
CA ARG A 170 -10.16 16.28 18.40
C ARG A 170 -9.36 17.25 19.29
N ARG A 171 -9.71 18.52 19.23
CA ARG A 171 -9.00 19.62 19.88
C ARG A 171 -10.01 20.48 20.64
N ALA A 172 -9.59 21.02 21.78
CA ALA A 172 -10.35 22.00 22.55
C ALA A 172 -9.64 23.35 22.45
N LEU A 173 -10.40 24.40 22.13
CA LEU A 173 -9.91 25.77 22.16
C LEU A 173 -10.14 26.34 23.57
N LEU A 174 -9.09 26.82 24.23
CA LEU A 174 -9.14 27.35 25.59
C LEU A 174 -9.21 28.87 25.62
N GLY A 175 -8.59 29.53 24.64
CA GLY A 175 -8.66 30.98 24.48
C GLY A 175 -8.35 31.41 23.06
N SER A 176 -8.98 32.48 22.58
CA SER A 176 -8.77 33.02 21.24
C SER A 176 -9.18 34.49 21.18
N PRO A 177 -8.53 35.32 20.34
CA PRO A 177 -9.10 36.61 19.99
C PRO A 177 -10.45 36.43 19.28
N ASN A 178 -11.42 37.28 19.61
CA ASN A 178 -12.66 37.43 18.86
C ASN A 178 -12.44 38.25 17.57
N ALA A 179 -13.49 38.47 16.78
CA ALA A 179 -13.43 39.24 15.53
C ALA A 179 -12.94 40.71 15.71
N VAL A 180 -13.01 41.26 16.92
CA VAL A 180 -12.58 42.63 17.26
C VAL A 180 -11.14 42.63 17.84
N GLY A 181 -10.55 41.46 18.07
CA GLY A 181 -9.19 41.30 18.60
C GLY A 181 -9.11 41.18 20.12
N GLU A 182 -10.24 41.12 20.84
CA GLU A 182 -10.26 40.92 22.29
C GLU A 182 -10.06 39.43 22.60
N PHE A 183 -9.15 39.13 23.52
CA PHE A 183 -8.90 37.75 23.92
C PHE A 183 -10.02 37.25 24.84
N ARG A 184 -10.72 36.20 24.40
CA ARG A 184 -11.81 35.55 25.12
C ARG A 184 -11.36 34.16 25.57
N PHE A 185 -12.02 33.61 26.57
CA PHE A 185 -11.77 32.26 27.10
C PHE A 185 -12.96 31.35 26.84
N SER A 186 -12.71 30.05 26.69
CA SER A 186 -13.78 29.10 26.43
C SER A 186 -14.62 28.84 27.68
N LEU A 187 -15.87 28.39 27.48
CA LEU A 187 -16.75 27.94 28.55
C LEU A 187 -16.06 26.90 29.44
N ALA A 188 -15.42 25.90 28.83
CA ALA A 188 -14.71 24.85 29.55
C ALA A 188 -13.59 25.39 30.46
N LEU A 189 -12.82 26.37 29.97
CA LEU A 189 -11.77 27.00 30.77
C LEU A 189 -12.35 27.84 31.90
N ARG A 190 -13.41 28.64 31.65
CA ARG A 190 -14.08 29.44 32.68
C ARG A 190 -14.68 28.57 33.79
N LEU A 191 -15.30 27.45 33.44
CA LEU A 191 -15.83 26.51 34.43
C LEU A 191 -14.72 25.87 35.26
N ALA A 192 -13.61 25.47 34.62
CA ALA A 192 -12.45 24.94 35.33
C ALA A 192 -11.81 26.00 36.24
N GLU A 193 -11.68 27.23 35.78
CA GLU A 193 -11.16 28.37 36.54
C GLU A 193 -12.01 28.60 37.81
N THR A 194 -13.32 28.74 37.66
CA THR A 194 -14.24 28.94 38.80
C THR A 194 -14.19 27.78 39.79
N TYR A 195 -14.13 26.53 39.31
CA TYR A 195 -14.01 25.35 40.16
C TYR A 195 -12.69 25.34 40.94
N LEU A 196 -11.56 25.49 40.24
CA LEU A 196 -10.21 25.40 40.80
C LEU A 196 -9.86 26.60 41.69
N GLN A 197 -10.47 27.76 41.49
CA GLN A 197 -10.25 28.94 42.32
C GLN A 197 -10.57 28.68 43.80
N ALA A 198 -11.60 27.89 44.09
CA ALA A 198 -11.93 27.50 45.46
C ALA A 198 -10.94 26.48 46.07
N GLU A 199 -10.09 25.84 45.26
CA GLU A 199 -8.90 25.09 45.73
C GLU A 199 -7.66 26.00 45.90
N GLY A 200 -7.81 27.32 45.70
CA GLY A 200 -6.70 28.27 45.74
C GLY A 200 -5.81 28.24 44.50
N LEU A 201 -6.28 27.65 43.40
CA LEU A 201 -5.54 27.53 42.14
C LEU A 201 -6.08 28.53 41.12
N THR A 202 -5.28 29.53 40.78
CA THR A 202 -5.64 30.56 39.79
C THR A 202 -5.03 30.27 38.41
N LEU A 203 -5.65 30.81 37.36
CA LEU A 203 -5.14 30.74 36.00
C LEU A 203 -3.88 31.61 35.88
N GLU A 204 -2.77 31.00 35.48
CA GLU A 204 -1.48 31.65 35.28
C GLU A 204 -0.90 31.27 33.92
N ASN A 205 0.11 32.03 33.48
CA ASN A 205 0.89 31.64 32.31
C ASN A 205 1.80 30.44 32.63
N GLY A 206 2.11 29.66 31.60
CA GLY A 206 3.04 28.54 31.67
C GLY A 206 4.44 29.00 32.06
N LEU A 207 5.17 28.10 32.72
CA LEU A 207 6.56 28.27 33.12
C LEU A 207 7.51 27.89 31.98
N ARG A 208 7.18 26.82 31.23
CA ARG A 208 7.99 26.36 30.09
C ARG A 208 7.67 27.11 28.80
N ASP A 209 6.39 27.41 28.60
CA ASP A 209 5.87 28.17 27.49
C ASP A 209 5.03 29.32 28.05
N LEU A 210 5.47 30.56 27.83
CA LEU A 210 4.83 31.76 28.38
C LEU A 210 3.44 32.01 27.79
N TRP A 211 3.13 31.42 26.64
CA TRP A 211 1.80 31.49 26.03
C TRP A 211 0.89 30.34 26.43
N ALA A 212 1.43 29.31 27.10
CA ALA A 212 0.62 28.22 27.62
C ALA A 212 -0.20 28.67 28.84
N MET A 213 -1.34 28.03 29.04
CA MET A 213 -2.16 28.21 30.23
C MET A 213 -1.77 27.20 31.32
N ARG A 214 -1.80 27.61 32.59
CA ARG A 214 -1.42 26.76 33.73
C ARG A 214 -2.32 26.98 34.94
N PHE A 215 -2.61 25.89 35.65
CA PHE A 215 -3.13 25.92 37.02
C PHE A 215 -2.17 25.14 37.92
N GLY A 216 -1.67 25.76 38.99
CA GLY A 216 -0.70 25.11 39.89
C GLY A 216 0.53 24.61 39.13
N ALA A 217 0.78 23.29 39.16
CA ALA A 217 1.89 22.66 38.44
C ALA A 217 1.54 22.19 37.01
N THR A 218 0.26 22.18 36.63
CA THR A 218 -0.22 21.56 35.38
C THR A 218 -0.28 22.59 34.26
N GLU A 219 0.59 22.43 33.26
CA GLU A 219 0.62 23.24 32.05
C GLU A 219 -0.14 22.57 30.90
N PHE A 220 -1.00 23.36 30.25
CA PHE A 220 -1.75 23.00 29.07
C PHE A 220 -0.99 23.48 27.84
N ALA A 221 -0.08 22.66 27.32
CA ALA A 221 0.75 23.04 26.18
C ALA A 221 -0.09 23.24 24.91
N GLN A 222 0.18 24.33 24.20
CA GLN A 222 -0.48 24.66 22.94
C GLN A 222 -0.10 23.65 21.83
N ILE A 223 -1.06 23.36 20.95
CA ILE A 223 -0.79 22.63 19.72
C ILE A 223 -0.05 23.54 18.71
N TYR A 224 0.85 22.96 17.93
CA TYR A 224 1.51 23.64 16.81
C TYR A 224 1.08 23.00 15.47
N PRO A 225 1.23 23.70 14.33
CA PRO A 225 0.66 23.26 13.04
C PRO A 225 1.09 21.87 12.56
N HIS A 226 2.24 21.37 13.01
CA HIS A 226 2.81 20.08 12.62
C HIS A 226 2.84 19.06 13.78
N ALA A 227 2.02 19.26 14.80
CA ALA A 227 1.99 18.41 15.98
C ALA A 227 1.49 16.99 15.67
N GLY A 228 2.28 15.98 15.98
CA GLY A 228 1.83 14.59 15.88
C GLY A 228 1.49 14.21 14.43
N GLY A 229 0.26 13.78 14.19
CA GLY A 229 -0.24 13.45 12.85
C GLY A 229 -0.61 14.66 11.97
N TYR A 230 -0.64 15.88 12.52
CA TYR A 230 -1.08 17.08 11.79
C TYR A 230 0.00 17.62 10.85
N VAL A 231 -0.41 18.15 9.70
CA VAL A 231 0.45 18.88 8.77
C VAL A 231 -0.24 20.16 8.33
N GLY A 232 0.21 21.30 8.89
CA GLY A 232 -0.35 22.61 8.56
C GLY A 232 -1.73 22.86 9.18
N ALA A 233 -2.01 22.26 10.35
CA ALA A 233 -3.25 22.49 11.08
C ALA A 233 -3.34 23.95 11.56
N ASP A 234 -4.56 24.48 11.59
CA ASP A 234 -4.82 25.78 12.22
C ASP A 234 -4.57 25.69 13.73
N ALA A 235 -3.47 26.31 14.17
CA ALA A 235 -3.05 26.42 15.55
C ALA A 235 -3.36 27.79 16.17
N GLY A 236 -4.32 28.53 15.59
CA GLY A 236 -4.78 29.82 16.10
C GLY A 236 -5.40 29.73 17.50
N GLY A 237 -5.14 30.74 18.33
CA GLY A 237 -5.53 30.71 19.75
C GLY A 237 -4.82 29.62 20.54
N HIS A 238 -5.22 29.43 21.79
CA HIS A 238 -4.65 28.43 22.68
C HIS A 238 -5.46 27.14 22.60
N GLN A 239 -5.00 26.18 21.79
CA GLN A 239 -5.65 24.89 21.58
C GLN A 239 -4.88 23.75 22.25
N VAL A 240 -5.62 22.77 22.77
CA VAL A 240 -5.07 21.51 23.33
C VAL A 240 -5.72 20.30 22.68
N LEU A 241 -5.05 19.15 22.67
CA LEU A 241 -5.65 17.89 22.27
C LEU A 241 -6.74 17.47 23.29
N LEU A 242 -7.89 17.05 22.76
CA LEU A 242 -9.01 16.62 23.57
C LEU A 242 -8.84 15.14 23.96
N ASN A 243 -8.66 14.91 25.25
CA ASN A 243 -8.63 13.63 25.91
C ASN A 243 -9.99 13.32 26.58
N GLY A 244 -11.04 13.10 25.78
CA GLY A 244 -12.35 12.72 26.30
C GLY A 244 -12.28 11.48 27.21
N ARG A 245 -13.22 11.34 28.15
CA ARG A 245 -13.32 10.17 29.03
C ARG A 245 -13.87 8.98 28.24
N SER A 246 -13.26 7.81 28.40
CA SER A 246 -13.78 6.58 27.81
C SER A 246 -14.89 5.97 28.68
N GLY A 247 -15.88 5.32 28.06
CA GLY A 247 -16.96 4.61 28.75
C GLY A 247 -18.36 5.06 28.32
N PRO A 248 -19.41 4.27 28.65
CA PRO A 248 -20.78 4.56 28.23
C PRO A 248 -21.43 5.72 28.99
N GLN A 249 -20.99 5.99 30.24
CA GLN A 249 -21.55 7.04 31.09
C GLN A 249 -20.43 7.81 31.81
N PRO A 250 -19.69 8.69 31.10
CA PRO A 250 -18.58 9.43 31.67
C PRO A 250 -19.01 10.48 32.71
N PHE A 251 -20.27 10.91 32.67
CA PHE A 251 -20.82 11.97 33.52
C PHE A 251 -22.21 11.60 34.04
N ARG A 252 -22.58 12.15 35.20
CA ARG A 252 -23.96 12.12 35.70
C ARG A 252 -24.84 12.99 34.80
N ARG A 253 -26.07 12.53 34.55
CA ARG A 253 -27.05 13.23 33.70
C ARG A 253 -28.39 13.33 34.42
N ALA A 254 -29.00 14.49 34.37
CA ALA A 254 -30.38 14.73 34.80
C ALA A 254 -31.11 15.53 33.72
N SER A 255 -32.43 15.37 33.60
CA SER A 255 -33.23 16.21 32.71
C SER A 255 -33.58 17.54 33.39
N LEU A 256 -33.98 18.56 32.62
CA LEU A 256 -34.45 19.83 33.16
C LEU A 256 -35.60 19.62 34.15
N GLN A 257 -36.56 18.76 33.78
CA GLN A 257 -37.70 18.47 34.66
C GLN A 257 -37.30 17.74 35.93
N GLN A 258 -36.35 16.81 35.87
CA GLN A 258 -35.92 16.07 37.06
C GLN A 258 -35.34 17.02 38.12
N VAL A 259 -34.64 18.07 37.69
CA VAL A 259 -34.11 19.11 38.59
C VAL A 259 -35.26 19.96 39.15
N LEU A 260 -36.18 20.44 38.31
CA LEU A 260 -37.32 21.25 38.76
C LEU A 260 -38.27 20.50 39.72
N ASP A 261 -38.44 19.20 39.52
CA ASP A 261 -39.24 18.33 40.40
C ASP A 261 -38.52 17.99 41.72
N GLY A 262 -37.26 18.40 41.90
CA GLY A 262 -36.45 18.06 43.07
C GLY A 262 -36.13 16.56 43.18
N SER A 263 -36.12 15.85 42.05
CA SER A 263 -35.91 14.39 42.00
C SER A 263 -34.45 13.98 41.85
N VAL A 264 -33.55 14.94 41.63
CA VAL A 264 -32.10 14.73 41.55
C VAL A 264 -31.51 14.71 42.97
N ASP A 265 -30.62 13.76 43.23
CA ASP A 265 -29.90 13.69 44.50
C ASP A 265 -29.08 14.99 44.72
N PRO A 266 -29.30 15.73 45.82
CA PRO A 266 -28.56 16.95 46.13
C PRO A 266 -27.03 16.80 46.07
N THR A 267 -26.52 15.61 46.39
CA THR A 267 -25.07 15.30 46.35
C THR A 267 -24.49 15.30 44.94
N TRP A 268 -25.34 15.34 43.90
CA TRP A 268 -24.90 15.48 42.51
C TRP A 268 -24.68 16.94 42.10
N ILE A 269 -25.23 17.88 42.88
CA ILE A 269 -25.21 19.33 42.59
C ILE A 269 -24.24 20.05 43.53
N GLU A 270 -24.19 19.62 44.79
CA GLU A 270 -23.31 20.21 45.81
C GLU A 270 -21.83 20.09 45.40
N ASP A 271 -21.12 21.22 45.44
CA ASP A 271 -19.69 21.33 45.05
C ASP A 271 -19.37 20.80 43.63
N ALA A 272 -20.38 20.69 42.76
CA ALA A 272 -20.23 20.18 41.40
C ALA A 272 -20.14 21.32 40.36
N ILE A 273 -19.61 20.97 39.19
CA ILE A 273 -19.76 21.72 37.95
C ILE A 273 -21.04 21.25 37.27
N VAL A 274 -22.01 22.14 37.14
CA VAL A 274 -23.29 21.84 36.47
C VAL A 274 -23.28 22.45 35.08
N LEU A 275 -23.48 21.63 34.06
CA LEU A 275 -23.61 22.06 32.67
C LEU A 275 -25.07 21.93 32.23
N VAL A 276 -25.72 23.05 31.94
CA VAL A 276 -27.09 23.10 31.42
C VAL A 276 -27.02 23.28 29.91
N GLY A 277 -27.60 22.36 29.14
CA GLY A 277 -27.54 22.45 27.69
C GLY A 277 -28.54 21.55 26.97
N ILE A 278 -28.58 21.64 25.65
CA ILE A 278 -29.53 20.89 24.83
C ILE A 278 -29.06 19.45 24.64
N THR A 279 -29.94 18.48 24.90
CA THR A 279 -29.71 17.05 24.63
C THR A 279 -30.87 16.42 23.85
N SER A 280 -31.58 17.23 23.06
CA SER A 280 -32.69 16.78 22.21
C SER A 280 -32.22 16.56 20.76
N SER A 281 -32.89 15.66 20.04
CA SER A 281 -32.56 15.38 18.63
C SER A 281 -33.16 16.40 17.66
N SER A 282 -34.22 17.11 18.07
CA SER A 282 -34.88 18.16 17.29
C SER A 282 -34.08 19.46 17.22
N ALA A 283 -33.36 19.80 18.30
CA ALA A 283 -32.47 20.96 18.36
C ALA A 283 -31.03 20.52 18.11
N LYS A 284 -30.56 20.73 16.87
CA LYS A 284 -29.28 20.24 16.37
C LYS A 284 -28.08 20.97 17.00
N ASP A 285 -27.64 20.50 18.15
CA ASP A 285 -26.36 20.87 18.77
C ASP A 285 -25.44 19.63 18.83
N PHE A 286 -25.00 19.16 17.66
CA PHE A 286 -24.15 17.99 17.52
C PHE A 286 -22.77 18.37 16.99
N LEU A 287 -21.75 17.78 17.60
CA LEU A 287 -20.36 17.79 17.14
C LEU A 287 -19.94 16.39 16.71
N ASN A 288 -19.13 16.30 15.65
CA ASN A 288 -18.59 15.02 15.22
C ASN A 288 -17.38 14.66 16.07
N SER A 289 -17.43 13.55 16.81
CA SER A 289 -16.24 13.00 17.48
C SER A 289 -16.25 11.48 17.41
N ALA A 290 -15.23 10.91 16.78
CA ALA A 290 -15.04 9.46 16.72
C ALA A 290 -14.29 8.92 17.95
N ALA A 291 -13.70 9.79 18.78
CA ALA A 291 -12.94 9.40 19.96
C ALA A 291 -13.82 9.24 21.21
N VAL A 292 -14.94 9.96 21.27
CA VAL A 292 -15.90 9.95 22.39
C VAL A 292 -17.03 8.98 22.12
N ALA A 293 -17.40 8.19 23.12
CA ALA A 293 -18.58 7.33 23.05
C ALA A 293 -19.85 8.19 23.16
N ALA A 294 -20.80 7.97 22.26
CA ALA A 294 -22.08 8.66 22.26
C ALA A 294 -23.21 7.73 21.85
N ASP A 295 -24.44 8.13 22.20
CA ASP A 295 -25.66 7.37 21.92
C ASP A 295 -25.88 7.17 20.41
N SER A 296 -25.50 8.19 19.62
CA SER A 296 -25.38 8.11 18.17
C SER A 296 -23.91 8.01 17.77
N PRO A 297 -23.48 6.95 17.06
CA PRO A 297 -22.07 6.77 16.71
C PRO A 297 -21.50 7.98 15.98
N GLY A 298 -20.50 8.63 16.60
CA GLY A 298 -19.79 9.78 16.04
C GLY A 298 -20.46 11.13 16.25
N LEU A 299 -21.71 11.20 16.76
CA LEU A 299 -22.44 12.45 17.02
C LEU A 299 -22.60 12.66 18.51
N VAL A 300 -21.95 13.70 19.03
CA VAL A 300 -21.93 14.04 20.47
C VAL A 300 -22.64 15.37 20.67
N TYR A 301 -23.50 15.48 21.68
CA TYR A 301 -24.12 16.76 22.04
C TYR A 301 -23.06 17.79 22.46
N GLY A 302 -23.23 19.06 22.06
CA GLY A 302 -22.29 20.15 22.37
C GLY A 302 -21.97 20.24 23.87
N VAL A 303 -23.01 20.21 24.71
CA VAL A 303 -22.87 20.23 26.17
C VAL A 303 -22.06 19.04 26.72
N VAL A 304 -22.14 17.87 26.08
CA VAL A 304 -21.35 16.69 26.48
C VAL A 304 -19.88 16.86 26.10
N MET A 305 -19.59 17.52 24.97
CA MET A 305 -18.21 17.88 24.59
C MET A 305 -17.63 18.93 25.54
N GLN A 306 -18.42 19.92 25.96
CA GLN A 306 -18.01 20.88 27.00
C GLN A 306 -17.72 20.20 28.33
N ALA A 307 -18.52 19.20 28.71
CA ALA A 307 -18.26 18.38 29.91
C ALA A 307 -16.92 17.62 29.81
N HIS A 308 -16.61 17.03 28.64
CA HIS A 308 -15.32 16.39 28.40
C HIS A 308 -14.14 17.36 28.47
N ALA A 309 -14.25 18.53 27.84
CA ALA A 309 -13.21 19.55 27.89
C ALA A 309 -12.99 20.05 29.33
N THR A 310 -14.06 20.38 30.05
CA THR A 310 -14.00 20.87 31.44
C THR A 310 -13.42 19.81 32.38
N SER A 311 -13.95 18.58 32.32
CA SER A 311 -13.46 17.46 33.12
C SER A 311 -11.98 17.17 32.84
N GLN A 312 -11.53 17.27 31.60
CA GLN A 312 -10.10 17.12 31.27
C GLN A 312 -9.24 18.14 32.00
N LEU A 313 -9.63 19.42 32.00
CA LEU A 313 -8.86 20.48 32.65
C LEU A 313 -8.79 20.24 34.16
N VAL A 314 -9.94 20.03 34.81
CA VAL A 314 -10.01 19.82 36.26
C VAL A 314 -9.28 18.54 36.69
N SER A 315 -9.50 17.43 35.98
CA SER A 315 -8.85 16.15 36.31
C SER A 315 -7.33 16.18 36.08
N ALA A 316 -6.84 16.94 35.10
CA ALA A 316 -5.41 17.09 34.87
C ALA A 316 -4.73 17.89 35.98
N VAL A 317 -5.47 18.78 36.66
CA VAL A 317 -4.95 19.62 37.75
C VAL A 317 -5.05 18.90 39.10
N LEU A 318 -6.18 18.24 39.38
CA LEU A 318 -6.43 17.63 40.69
C LEU A 318 -6.02 16.16 40.79
N ASP A 319 -6.14 15.40 39.69
CA ASP A 319 -5.96 13.95 39.69
C ASP A 319 -4.71 13.50 38.91
N ASP A 320 -3.88 14.44 38.44
CA ASP A 320 -2.76 14.19 37.53
C ASP A 320 -3.16 13.39 36.26
N ARG A 321 -4.41 13.52 35.80
CA ARG A 321 -4.90 12.79 34.62
C ARG A 321 -4.05 13.17 33.39
N PRO A 322 -3.46 12.20 32.66
CA PRO A 322 -2.58 12.50 31.54
C PRO A 322 -3.24 13.34 30.45
N LEU A 323 -2.57 14.42 30.05
CA LEU A 323 -2.94 15.20 28.86
C LEU A 323 -2.37 14.53 27.61
N LEU A 324 -3.12 14.57 26.50
CA LEU A 324 -2.61 14.08 25.23
C LEU A 324 -1.52 15.02 24.71
N ARG A 325 -0.36 14.44 24.40
CA ARG A 325 0.82 15.16 23.92
C ARG A 325 1.35 14.50 22.66
N PRO A 326 1.56 15.27 21.58
CA PRO A 326 2.28 14.75 20.43
C PRO A 326 3.72 14.39 20.85
N CYS A 327 4.25 13.33 20.24
CA CYS A 327 5.67 13.04 20.34
C CYS A 327 6.46 14.21 19.74
N PRO A 328 7.59 14.65 20.35
CA PRO A 328 8.41 15.70 19.77
C PRO A 328 8.92 15.30 18.39
N ASP A 329 8.88 16.23 17.43
CA ASP A 329 9.21 15.99 16.01
C ASP A 329 10.50 15.16 15.80
N GLY A 330 11.59 15.50 16.51
CA GLY A 330 12.85 14.77 16.40
C GLY A 330 12.76 13.29 16.80
N LEU A 331 11.99 12.99 17.85
CA LEU A 331 11.76 11.63 18.32
C LEU A 331 10.81 10.86 17.39
N GLU A 332 9.86 11.56 16.75
CA GLU A 332 8.99 10.95 15.75
C GLU A 332 9.76 10.41 14.55
N TYR A 333 10.62 11.23 13.95
CA TYR A 333 11.42 10.79 12.79
C TYR A 333 12.44 9.72 13.20
N LEU A 334 13.05 9.84 14.38
CA LEU A 334 13.91 8.79 14.91
C LEU A 334 13.17 7.46 15.06
N TRP A 335 11.92 7.49 15.53
CA TRP A 335 11.06 6.31 15.66
C TRP A 335 10.75 5.67 14.31
N ILE A 336 10.37 6.47 13.30
CA ILE A 336 10.12 5.99 11.93
C ILE A 336 11.38 5.35 11.33
N VAL A 337 12.54 6.00 11.48
CA VAL A 337 13.84 5.50 10.99
C VAL A 337 14.20 4.17 11.67
N LEU A 338 14.04 4.09 13.00
CA LEU A 338 14.33 2.89 13.78
C LEU A 338 13.53 1.69 13.27
N TRP A 339 12.22 1.84 13.12
CA TRP A 339 11.34 0.76 12.68
C TRP A 339 11.47 0.43 11.20
N GLY A 340 11.79 1.42 10.35
CA GLY A 340 12.20 1.18 8.98
C GLY A 340 13.46 0.31 8.90
N GLY A 341 14.43 0.55 9.80
CA GLY A 341 15.63 -0.27 9.96
C GLY A 341 15.34 -1.69 10.45
N VAL A 342 14.47 -1.85 11.45
CA VAL A 342 14.02 -3.17 11.93
C VAL A 342 13.41 -3.99 10.79
N GLY A 343 12.55 -3.37 9.97
CA GLY A 343 11.96 -4.01 8.79
C GLY A 343 13.02 -4.49 7.78
N THR A 344 14.11 -3.75 7.60
CA THR A 344 15.24 -4.14 6.74
C THR A 344 16.09 -5.27 7.32
N VAL A 345 16.36 -5.26 8.62
CA VAL A 345 17.25 -6.23 9.29
C VAL A 345 16.56 -7.59 9.50
N LEU A 346 15.22 -7.61 9.59
CA LEU A 346 14.44 -8.81 9.91
C LEU A 346 14.72 -10.00 8.98
N ILE A 347 15.02 -9.74 7.70
CA ILE A 347 15.37 -10.76 6.70
C ILE A 347 16.60 -11.60 7.11
N TRP A 348 17.49 -11.04 7.93
CA TRP A 348 18.69 -11.73 8.36
C TRP A 348 18.43 -12.74 9.49
N GLY A 349 17.35 -12.59 10.25
CA GLY A 349 17.04 -13.42 11.41
C GLY A 349 16.20 -14.66 11.10
N VAL A 350 15.30 -14.62 10.11
CA VAL A 350 14.30 -15.67 9.90
C VAL A 350 14.50 -16.39 8.58
N ARG A 351 14.66 -17.73 8.64
CA ARG A 351 14.99 -18.57 7.46
C ARG A 351 13.78 -19.12 6.70
N SER A 352 12.59 -19.13 7.31
CA SER A 352 11.38 -19.70 6.71
C SER A 352 10.40 -18.59 6.34
N PRO A 353 9.85 -18.56 5.10
CA PRO A 353 8.91 -17.51 4.67
C PRO A 353 7.65 -17.40 5.55
N SER A 354 7.10 -18.54 6.00
CA SER A 354 5.91 -18.57 6.87
C SER A 354 6.18 -17.95 8.24
N TRP A 355 7.29 -18.36 8.88
CA TRP A 355 7.73 -17.79 10.15
C TRP A 355 8.08 -16.31 10.01
N TYR A 356 8.63 -15.90 8.87
CA TYR A 356 8.92 -14.49 8.60
C TYR A 356 7.66 -13.64 8.62
N LEU A 357 6.61 -14.05 7.90
CA LEU A 357 5.31 -13.35 7.90
C LEU A 357 4.67 -13.33 9.28
N LEU A 358 4.75 -14.43 10.03
CA LEU A 358 4.23 -14.49 11.39
C LEU A 358 4.98 -13.54 12.33
N THR A 359 6.32 -13.54 12.29
CA THR A 359 7.14 -12.62 13.10
C THR A 359 6.85 -11.16 12.74
N MET A 360 6.73 -10.85 11.45
CA MET A 360 6.38 -9.51 10.98
C MET A 360 5.00 -9.07 11.51
N GLY A 361 4.00 -9.95 11.43
CA GLY A 361 2.66 -9.69 11.97
C GLY A 361 2.65 -9.46 13.48
N LEU A 362 3.41 -10.27 14.24
CA LEU A 362 3.55 -10.11 15.68
C LEU A 362 4.24 -8.80 16.06
N ILE A 363 5.30 -8.41 15.34
CA ILE A 363 5.98 -7.13 15.56
C ILE A 363 5.04 -5.96 15.24
N GLY A 364 4.31 -6.01 14.11
CA GLY A 364 3.34 -4.98 13.75
C GLY A 364 2.23 -4.85 14.79
N LEU A 365 1.69 -5.96 15.29
CA LEU A 365 0.71 -5.95 16.37
C LEU A 365 1.30 -5.40 17.68
N GLY A 366 2.54 -5.78 18.00
CA GLY A 366 3.28 -5.23 19.14
C GLY A 366 3.46 -3.72 19.05
N LEU A 367 3.73 -3.18 17.86
CA LEU A 367 3.84 -1.73 17.64
C LEU A 367 2.53 -0.99 17.91
N VAL A 368 1.41 -1.56 17.46
CA VAL A 368 0.07 -1.04 17.79
C VAL A 368 -0.16 -1.08 19.30
N GLY A 369 0.17 -2.20 19.95
CA GLY A 369 0.03 -2.38 21.41
C GLY A 369 0.89 -1.41 22.23
N VAL A 370 2.14 -1.18 21.83
CA VAL A 370 3.04 -0.21 22.47
C VAL A 370 2.52 1.22 22.30
N SER A 371 2.07 1.57 21.09
CA SER A 371 1.52 2.91 20.82
C SER A 371 0.24 3.14 21.62
N PHE A 372 -0.64 2.14 21.72
CA PHE A 372 -1.82 2.17 22.57
C PHE A 372 -1.46 2.32 24.05
N GLY A 373 -0.50 1.54 24.56
CA GLY A 373 -0.07 1.60 25.96
C GLY A 373 0.54 2.96 26.34
N LEU A 374 1.35 3.54 25.47
CA LEU A 374 1.96 4.86 25.69
C LEU A 374 0.92 5.99 25.66
N LEU A 375 -0.07 5.89 24.76
CA LEU A 375 -1.19 6.82 24.71
C LEU A 375 -2.08 6.69 25.95
N TRP A 376 -2.44 5.47 26.34
CA TRP A 376 -3.36 5.24 27.45
C TRP A 376 -2.74 5.59 28.82
N LEU A 377 -1.50 5.16 29.08
CA LEU A 377 -0.86 5.34 30.39
C LEU A 377 -0.21 6.72 30.55
N GLY A 378 0.34 7.27 29.46
CA GLY A 378 1.15 8.50 29.52
C GLY A 378 0.64 9.65 28.66
N GLY A 379 -0.45 9.47 27.91
CA GLY A 379 -0.97 10.50 27.00
C GLY A 379 -0.11 10.71 25.75
N TRP A 380 0.86 9.84 25.44
CA TRP A 380 1.77 10.04 24.32
C TRP A 380 1.18 9.58 22.99
N TRP A 381 1.01 10.50 22.05
CA TRP A 381 0.61 10.18 20.68
C TRP A 381 1.85 10.04 19.78
N ILE A 382 2.08 8.83 19.27
CA ILE A 382 3.24 8.45 18.47
C ILE A 382 2.78 8.15 17.03
N PRO A 383 3.58 8.49 16.00
CA PRO A 383 3.24 8.21 14.61
C PRO A 383 3.17 6.71 14.33
N LEU A 384 1.97 6.15 14.26
CA LEU A 384 1.77 4.71 14.09
C LEU A 384 1.71 4.31 12.61
N VAL A 385 0.99 5.07 11.80
CA VAL A 385 0.74 4.79 10.38
C VAL A 385 2.03 4.84 9.54
N PRO A 386 2.85 5.91 9.51
CA PRO A 386 4.05 5.92 8.71
C PRO A 386 5.06 4.88 9.22
N THR A 387 5.06 4.59 10.52
CA THR A 387 5.91 3.57 11.14
C THR A 387 5.51 2.16 10.70
N LEU A 388 4.21 1.84 10.72
CA LEU A 388 3.69 0.56 10.20
C LEU A 388 3.93 0.44 8.69
N VAL A 389 3.75 1.51 7.93
CA VAL A 389 3.98 1.51 6.48
C VAL A 389 5.46 1.27 6.17
N VAL A 390 6.39 2.04 6.76
CA VAL A 390 7.83 1.85 6.48
C VAL A 390 8.31 0.48 6.93
N PHE A 391 7.88 0.02 8.11
CA PHE A 391 8.18 -1.32 8.61
C PHE A 391 7.65 -2.39 7.65
N SER A 392 6.41 -2.23 7.18
CA SER A 392 5.75 -3.24 6.36
C SER A 392 6.30 -3.29 4.94
N VAL A 393 6.53 -2.13 4.32
CA VAL A 393 7.07 -2.04 2.97
C VAL A 393 8.52 -2.54 2.97
N ASN A 394 9.37 -2.10 3.91
CA ASN A 394 10.73 -2.63 4.02
C ASN A 394 10.73 -4.13 4.34
N GLY A 395 9.83 -4.58 5.22
CA GLY A 395 9.68 -5.97 5.58
C GLY A 395 9.18 -6.87 4.45
N LEU A 396 8.37 -6.38 3.51
CA LEU A 396 7.80 -7.20 2.43
C LEU A 396 8.56 -7.09 1.10
N VAL A 397 8.95 -5.88 0.72
CA VAL A 397 9.54 -5.61 -0.60
C VAL A 397 11.00 -6.05 -0.67
N LEU A 398 11.78 -5.78 0.38
CA LEU A 398 13.22 -6.07 0.36
C LEU A 398 13.52 -7.58 0.26
N PRO A 399 12.82 -8.48 0.99
CA PRO A 399 13.03 -9.92 0.81
C PRO A 399 12.66 -10.43 -0.58
N GLY A 400 11.57 -9.93 -1.17
CA GLY A 400 11.18 -10.29 -2.53
C GLY A 400 12.24 -9.87 -3.55
N PHE A 401 12.73 -8.63 -3.45
CA PHE A 401 13.80 -8.13 -4.31
C PHE A 401 15.10 -8.92 -4.14
N TYR A 402 15.46 -9.26 -2.91
CA TYR A 402 16.66 -10.04 -2.61
C TYR A 402 16.60 -11.45 -3.22
N VAL A 403 15.49 -12.17 -3.01
CA VAL A 403 15.29 -13.51 -3.57
C VAL A 403 15.32 -13.47 -5.10
N TYR A 404 14.72 -12.43 -5.69
CA TYR A 404 14.77 -12.23 -7.14
C TYR A 404 16.19 -11.96 -7.66
N ASP A 405 16.95 -11.04 -7.06
CA ASP A 405 18.34 -10.77 -7.45
C ASP A 405 19.23 -12.02 -7.29
N GLN A 406 19.04 -12.79 -6.23
CA GLN A 406 19.78 -14.05 -6.02
C GLN A 406 19.47 -15.09 -7.10
N THR A 407 18.20 -15.30 -7.42
CA THR A 407 17.79 -16.27 -8.45
C THR A 407 18.23 -15.84 -9.85
N LEU A 408 18.21 -14.54 -10.13
CA LEU A 408 18.73 -14.00 -11.38
C LEU A 408 20.24 -14.25 -11.49
N ARG A 409 21.00 -13.98 -10.43
CA ARG A 409 22.46 -14.20 -10.40
C ARG A 409 22.82 -15.67 -10.49
N SER A 410 22.07 -16.56 -9.83
CA SER A 410 22.33 -18.00 -9.96
C SER A 410 22.11 -18.47 -11.39
N ARG A 411 21.08 -17.96 -12.09
CA ARG A 411 20.85 -18.26 -13.50
C ARG A 411 21.95 -17.70 -14.41
N ILE A 412 22.44 -16.49 -14.13
CA ILE A 412 23.56 -15.91 -14.88
C ILE A 412 24.84 -16.73 -14.66
N ALA A 413 25.13 -17.12 -13.42
CA ALA A 413 26.30 -17.94 -13.10
C ALA A 413 26.24 -19.32 -13.77
N GLU A 414 25.08 -19.97 -13.75
CA GLU A 414 24.84 -21.25 -14.43
C GLU A 414 25.04 -21.13 -15.95
N ARG A 415 24.54 -20.06 -16.57
CA ARG A 415 24.78 -19.77 -17.99
C ARG A 415 26.26 -19.59 -18.30
N GLN A 416 26.97 -18.83 -17.48
CA GLN A 416 28.40 -18.58 -17.68
C GLN A 416 29.18 -19.90 -17.59
N GLN A 417 28.84 -20.75 -16.63
CA GLN A 417 29.45 -22.07 -16.48
C GLN A 417 29.23 -22.96 -17.71
N ILE A 418 28.04 -22.96 -18.31
CA ILE A 418 27.75 -23.71 -19.55
C ILE A 418 28.60 -23.19 -20.72
N ILE A 419 28.72 -21.86 -20.86
CA ILE A 419 29.54 -21.22 -21.90
C ILE A 419 31.01 -21.61 -21.73
N ASP A 420 31.55 -21.51 -20.52
CA ASP A 420 32.96 -21.82 -20.23
C ASP A 420 33.26 -23.31 -20.46
N GLN A 421 32.32 -24.20 -20.09
CA GLN A 421 32.42 -25.64 -20.37
C GLN A 421 32.40 -25.94 -21.87
N THR A 422 31.52 -25.29 -22.63
CA THR A 422 31.39 -25.48 -24.07
C THR A 422 32.64 -24.95 -24.80
N TYR A 423 33.13 -23.77 -24.41
CA TYR A 423 34.37 -23.22 -24.94
C TYR A 423 35.55 -24.18 -24.71
N SER A 424 35.68 -24.70 -23.49
CA SER A 424 36.74 -25.64 -23.13
C SER A 424 36.62 -26.97 -23.91
N ALA A 425 35.40 -27.49 -24.09
CA ALA A 425 35.16 -28.72 -24.85
C ALA A 425 35.50 -28.55 -26.35
N ILE A 426 35.15 -27.41 -26.96
CA ILE A 426 35.49 -27.09 -28.35
C ILE A 426 37.01 -26.94 -28.51
N HIS A 427 37.68 -26.27 -27.56
CA HIS A 427 39.12 -26.04 -27.60
C HIS A 427 39.92 -27.34 -27.43
N ASN A 428 39.47 -28.25 -26.56
CA ASN A 428 40.20 -29.48 -26.24
C ASN A 428 39.92 -30.66 -27.19
N GLY A 429 38.88 -30.60 -28.02
CA GLY A 429 38.57 -31.68 -28.98
C GLY A 429 38.65 -31.19 -30.43
N PRO A 430 37.55 -30.68 -31.00
CA PRO A 430 37.46 -30.34 -32.41
C PRO A 430 38.56 -29.41 -32.94
N LEU A 431 38.91 -28.36 -32.18
CA LEU A 431 39.93 -27.40 -32.64
C LEU A 431 41.33 -28.01 -32.68
N GLN A 432 41.66 -28.95 -31.78
CA GLN A 432 42.93 -29.67 -31.84
C GLN A 432 42.95 -30.66 -33.00
N THR A 433 41.86 -31.41 -33.20
CA THR A 433 41.70 -32.32 -34.35
C THR A 433 41.84 -31.56 -35.67
N LEU A 434 41.25 -30.37 -35.77
CA LEU A 434 41.39 -29.48 -36.93
C LEU A 434 42.81 -28.93 -37.09
N ALA A 435 43.45 -28.49 -36.01
CA ALA A 435 44.83 -27.97 -36.05
C ALA A 435 45.84 -29.05 -36.49
N LEU A 436 45.64 -30.30 -36.08
CA LEU A 436 46.44 -31.44 -36.55
C LEU A 436 46.28 -31.67 -38.05
N LEU A 437 45.04 -31.61 -38.57
CA LEU A 437 44.76 -31.73 -40.00
C LEU A 437 45.38 -30.59 -40.82
N LEU A 438 45.40 -29.36 -40.29
CA LEU A 438 45.96 -28.19 -40.97
C LEU A 438 47.50 -28.14 -40.96
N ARG A 439 48.16 -28.87 -40.06
CA ARG A 439 49.63 -28.89 -39.91
C ARG A 439 50.31 -29.89 -40.84
N GLU A 440 49.58 -30.86 -41.39
CA GLU A 440 50.11 -31.81 -42.38
C GLU A 440 50.38 -31.09 -43.71
N SER A 441 51.65 -31.02 -44.11
CA SER A 441 52.12 -30.23 -45.26
C SER A 441 52.04 -30.95 -46.61
N GLU A 442 51.75 -32.25 -46.64
CA GLU A 442 51.52 -33.03 -47.86
C GLU A 442 50.19 -33.78 -47.75
N PRO A 443 49.39 -33.86 -48.84
CA PRO A 443 48.08 -34.49 -48.80
C PRO A 443 48.23 -35.99 -48.54
N THR A 444 47.86 -36.42 -47.32
CA THR A 444 47.55 -37.82 -47.05
C THR A 444 46.47 -38.30 -48.04
N SER A 445 46.52 -39.58 -48.43
CA SER A 445 45.49 -40.19 -49.28
C SER A 445 44.09 -39.89 -48.72
N TRP A 446 43.12 -39.57 -49.59
CA TRP A 446 41.73 -39.31 -49.17
C TRP A 446 41.14 -40.43 -48.30
N ALA A 447 41.65 -41.66 -48.46
CA ALA A 447 41.28 -42.81 -47.62
C ALA A 447 41.66 -42.63 -46.12
N GLU A 448 42.69 -41.86 -45.80
CA GLU A 448 43.16 -41.59 -44.44
C GLU A 448 42.59 -40.28 -43.86
N THR A 449 42.37 -39.26 -44.69
CA THR A 449 41.83 -37.96 -44.24
C THR A 449 40.32 -38.02 -43.94
N ARG A 450 39.56 -38.80 -44.74
CA ARG A 450 38.10 -38.95 -44.58
C ARG A 450 37.66 -39.39 -43.18
N PRO A 451 38.20 -40.47 -42.57
CA PRO A 451 37.76 -40.89 -41.23
C PRO A 451 38.09 -39.86 -40.14
N ARG A 452 39.14 -39.04 -40.31
CA ARG A 452 39.48 -37.96 -39.36
C ARG A 452 38.51 -36.79 -39.45
N LEU A 453 38.08 -36.42 -40.66
CA LEU A 453 37.01 -35.43 -40.87
C LEU A 453 35.66 -35.93 -40.37
N GLU A 454 35.36 -37.22 -40.54
CA GLU A 454 34.15 -37.84 -39.97
C GLU A 454 34.19 -37.83 -38.44
N ARG A 455 35.35 -38.08 -37.82
CA ARG A 455 35.56 -37.93 -36.37
C ARG A 455 35.38 -36.48 -35.90
N LEU A 456 36.00 -35.49 -36.58
CA LEU A 456 35.83 -34.07 -36.25
C LEU A 456 34.35 -33.63 -36.33
N ASN A 457 33.64 -34.07 -37.36
CA ASN A 457 32.22 -33.82 -37.52
C ASN A 457 31.40 -34.49 -36.41
N GLN A 458 31.79 -35.68 -35.96
CA GLN A 458 31.13 -36.34 -34.83
C GLN A 458 31.42 -35.64 -33.50
N GLU A 459 32.66 -35.23 -33.21
CA GLU A 459 33.01 -34.47 -32.00
C GLU A 459 32.24 -33.14 -31.89
N LEU A 460 32.09 -32.42 -33.01
CA LEU A 460 31.28 -31.20 -33.06
C LEU A 460 29.78 -31.48 -32.83
N ARG A 461 29.28 -32.62 -33.32
CA ARG A 461 27.89 -33.04 -33.11
C ARG A 461 27.64 -33.45 -31.66
N ASP A 462 28.56 -34.17 -31.06
CA ASP A 462 28.44 -34.62 -29.66
C ASP A 462 28.43 -33.41 -28.71
N ILE A 463 29.28 -32.39 -28.96
CA ILE A 463 29.23 -31.12 -28.20
C ILE A 463 27.87 -30.43 -28.37
N ARG A 464 27.37 -30.35 -29.61
CA ARG A 464 26.06 -29.76 -29.91
C ARG A 464 24.90 -30.52 -29.24
N GLU A 465 24.98 -31.84 -29.14
CA GLU A 465 23.97 -32.68 -28.48
C GLU A 465 24.07 -32.62 -26.95
N SER A 466 25.27 -32.38 -26.40
CA SER A 466 25.49 -32.21 -24.95
C SER A 466 25.06 -30.83 -24.43
N LEU A 467 24.91 -29.84 -25.32
CA LEU A 467 24.37 -28.54 -24.98
C LEU A 467 22.87 -28.70 -24.64
N PRO A 468 22.42 -28.31 -23.43
CA PRO A 468 21.00 -28.34 -23.12
C PRO A 468 20.23 -27.53 -24.16
N ALA A 469 19.08 -28.06 -24.60
CA ALA A 469 18.17 -27.35 -25.49
C ALA A 469 17.87 -25.97 -24.88
N ALA A 470 18.27 -24.93 -25.62
CA ALA A 470 18.26 -23.52 -25.27
C ALA A 470 19.26 -23.06 -24.18
N LEU A 471 20.36 -22.44 -24.62
CA LEU A 471 20.73 -21.13 -24.08
C LEU A 471 19.64 -20.16 -24.54
N PRO A 472 18.74 -19.64 -23.67
CA PRO A 472 17.73 -18.69 -24.10
C PRO A 472 18.41 -17.33 -24.24
N GLY A 473 19.04 -17.10 -25.39
CA GLY A 473 19.57 -15.82 -25.84
C GLY A 473 18.62 -15.19 -26.86
N SER A 474 18.08 -14.03 -26.51
CA SER A 474 17.49 -12.97 -27.37
C SER A 474 16.39 -13.26 -28.42
N ASP A 475 16.15 -14.49 -28.88
CA ASP A 475 15.30 -14.69 -30.08
C ASP A 475 13.78 -14.69 -29.83
N GLN A 476 13.31 -14.63 -28.57
CA GLN A 476 11.87 -14.67 -28.28
C GLN A 476 11.09 -13.43 -28.73
N ALA A 477 11.76 -12.33 -29.08
CA ALA A 477 11.10 -11.10 -29.55
C ALA A 477 10.80 -11.08 -31.05
N ILE A 478 11.46 -11.93 -31.85
CA ILE A 478 11.34 -11.91 -33.32
C ILE A 478 10.19 -12.86 -33.75
N PRO A 479 9.23 -12.41 -34.57
CA PRO A 479 8.20 -13.28 -35.16
C PRO A 479 8.77 -14.49 -35.89
N LEU A 480 8.10 -15.66 -35.82
CA LEU A 480 8.62 -16.92 -36.38
C LEU A 480 8.87 -16.84 -37.89
N HIS A 481 8.02 -16.14 -38.64
CA HIS A 481 8.21 -15.97 -40.09
C HIS A 481 9.50 -15.19 -40.41
N GLU A 482 9.88 -14.23 -39.57
CA GLU A 482 11.11 -13.45 -39.71
C GLU A 482 12.34 -14.29 -39.30
N GLN A 483 12.23 -15.14 -38.28
CA GLN A 483 13.26 -16.14 -37.95
C GLN A 483 13.51 -17.12 -39.10
N LEU A 484 12.44 -17.63 -39.73
CA LEU A 484 12.53 -18.54 -40.86
C LEU A 484 13.07 -17.83 -42.12
N TRP A 485 12.69 -16.58 -42.36
CA TRP A 485 13.27 -15.75 -43.44
C TRP A 485 14.78 -15.56 -43.24
N ASN A 486 15.21 -15.16 -42.05
CA ASN A 486 16.63 -15.00 -41.73
C ASN A 486 17.41 -16.30 -41.90
N THR A 487 16.81 -17.43 -41.49
CA THR A 487 17.38 -18.76 -41.71
C THR A 487 17.51 -19.08 -43.20
N TYR A 488 16.48 -18.83 -44.01
CA TYR A 488 16.50 -19.01 -45.46
C TYR A 488 17.60 -18.18 -46.13
N THR A 489 17.67 -16.88 -45.82
CA THR A 489 18.65 -15.97 -46.43
C THR A 489 20.08 -16.32 -46.04
N ALA A 490 20.33 -16.62 -44.76
CA ALA A 490 21.65 -17.03 -44.28
C ALA A 490 22.09 -18.38 -44.86
N THR A 491 21.15 -19.33 -44.98
CA THR A 491 21.43 -20.66 -45.53
C THR A 491 21.75 -20.60 -47.01
N LEU A 492 21.02 -19.79 -47.80
CA LEU A 492 21.34 -19.60 -49.21
C LEU A 492 22.64 -18.85 -49.45
N ALA A 493 22.91 -17.79 -48.68
CA ALA A 493 24.14 -17.02 -48.82
C ALA A 493 25.38 -17.90 -48.57
N ARG A 494 25.32 -18.79 -47.59
CA ARG A 494 26.36 -19.78 -47.31
C ARG A 494 26.35 -20.92 -48.34
N GLY A 495 25.16 -21.44 -48.64
CA GLY A 495 24.99 -22.60 -49.51
C GLY A 495 25.38 -22.35 -50.96
N GLU A 496 25.21 -21.14 -51.47
CA GLU A 496 25.70 -20.74 -52.81
C GLU A 496 27.23 -20.69 -52.87
N GLN A 497 27.92 -20.45 -51.75
CA GLN A 497 29.38 -20.49 -51.71
C GLN A 497 29.91 -21.93 -51.67
N ASP A 498 29.19 -22.84 -51.02
CA ASP A 498 29.70 -24.18 -50.73
C ASP A 498 29.14 -25.30 -51.62
N PHE A 499 27.96 -25.11 -52.24
CA PHE A 499 27.25 -26.18 -52.96
C PHE A 499 26.89 -25.80 -54.41
N PRO A 500 27.28 -26.63 -55.41
CA PRO A 500 27.02 -26.34 -56.82
C PRO A 500 25.52 -26.33 -57.19
N GLY A 501 24.68 -27.12 -56.51
CA GLY A 501 23.24 -27.19 -56.79
C GLY A 501 22.46 -25.91 -56.42
N LEU A 502 22.98 -25.07 -55.52
CA LEU A 502 22.36 -23.77 -55.19
C LEU A 502 22.88 -22.64 -56.10
N ARG A 503 24.10 -22.76 -56.64
CA ARG A 503 24.65 -21.81 -57.64
C ARG A 503 23.92 -21.84 -58.98
N SER A 504 23.33 -22.97 -59.35
CA SER A 504 22.64 -23.13 -60.65
C SER A 504 21.21 -22.58 -60.68
N LEU A 505 20.71 -22.04 -59.55
CA LEU A 505 19.35 -21.52 -59.41
C LEU A 505 19.14 -20.26 -60.25
N LYS A 506 18.17 -20.31 -61.17
CA LYS A 506 17.76 -19.17 -62.01
C LYS A 506 16.48 -18.51 -61.50
N LEU A 507 15.64 -19.24 -60.77
CA LEU A 507 14.37 -18.76 -60.24
C LEU A 507 14.17 -19.21 -58.80
N LYS A 508 13.90 -18.25 -57.91
CA LYS A 508 13.57 -18.49 -56.50
C LYS A 508 12.14 -17.98 -56.25
N VAL A 509 11.21 -18.89 -56.00
CA VAL A 509 9.83 -18.57 -55.64
C VAL A 509 9.71 -18.71 -54.14
N VAL A 510 9.40 -17.63 -53.44
CA VAL A 510 9.50 -17.61 -51.98
C VAL A 510 8.28 -16.93 -51.38
N THR A 511 7.62 -17.62 -50.46
CA THR A 511 6.45 -17.12 -49.73
C THR A 511 6.70 -17.30 -48.24
N PHE A 512 6.68 -16.20 -47.47
CA PHE A 512 6.73 -16.21 -46.01
C PHE A 512 5.56 -15.39 -45.48
N GLU A 513 4.51 -16.07 -45.04
CA GLU A 513 3.35 -15.46 -44.41
C GLU A 513 3.42 -15.58 -42.87
N PRO A 514 2.71 -14.72 -42.12
CA PRO A 514 2.68 -14.79 -40.67
C PRO A 514 2.14 -16.15 -40.17
N PHE A 515 2.97 -16.89 -39.43
CA PHE A 515 2.57 -18.12 -38.76
C PHE A 515 1.73 -17.86 -37.51
N SER A 516 0.83 -18.78 -37.19
CA SER A 516 0.28 -18.88 -35.84
C SER A 516 1.31 -19.51 -34.91
N THR A 517 1.84 -18.73 -33.96
CA THR A 517 2.82 -19.21 -32.97
C THR A 517 2.18 -19.71 -31.66
N LEU A 518 0.85 -19.78 -31.61
CA LEU A 518 0.11 -20.19 -30.42
C LEU A 518 0.41 -21.66 -30.10
N GLY A 519 1.04 -21.91 -28.94
CA GLY A 519 1.37 -23.27 -28.48
C GLY A 519 2.72 -23.82 -28.93
N LEU A 520 3.55 -23.04 -29.65
CA LEU A 520 4.93 -23.42 -29.98
C LEU A 520 5.88 -23.04 -28.84
N SER A 521 6.67 -24.00 -28.35
CA SER A 521 7.78 -23.74 -27.42
C SER A 521 8.96 -23.07 -28.15
N ALA A 522 9.92 -22.53 -27.40
CA ALA A 522 11.17 -22.02 -27.99
C ALA A 522 11.91 -23.12 -28.78
N ASP A 523 11.90 -24.35 -28.27
CA ASP A 523 12.50 -25.51 -28.92
C ASP A 523 11.77 -25.92 -30.21
N ASP A 524 10.46 -25.68 -30.31
CA ASP A 524 9.69 -25.90 -31.54
C ASP A 524 10.06 -24.89 -32.62
N ARG A 525 10.18 -23.62 -32.25
CA ARG A 525 10.58 -22.55 -33.19
C ARG A 525 11.98 -22.78 -33.73
N GLN A 526 12.92 -23.16 -32.86
CA GLN A 526 14.27 -23.53 -33.28
C GLN A 526 14.27 -24.79 -34.16
N GLY A 527 13.48 -25.81 -33.80
CA GLY A 527 13.33 -27.02 -34.60
C GLY A 527 12.80 -26.76 -36.02
N LEU A 528 11.85 -25.82 -36.17
CA LEU A 528 11.32 -25.41 -37.47
C LEU A 528 12.37 -24.68 -38.32
N CYS A 529 13.22 -23.84 -37.71
CA CYS A 529 14.33 -23.18 -38.42
C CYS A 529 15.36 -24.21 -38.89
N GLN A 530 15.75 -25.16 -38.03
CA GLN A 530 16.66 -26.25 -38.38
C GLN A 530 16.11 -27.14 -39.50
N PHE A 531 14.79 -27.40 -39.50
CA PHE A 531 14.13 -28.13 -40.58
C PHE A 531 14.27 -27.41 -41.93
N LEU A 532 14.01 -26.10 -41.95
CA LEU A 532 14.12 -25.28 -43.17
C LEU A 532 15.57 -25.21 -43.67
N GLU A 533 16.54 -24.97 -42.79
CA GLU A 533 17.97 -24.96 -43.12
C GLU A 533 18.41 -26.30 -43.75
N GLU A 534 18.08 -27.41 -43.10
CA GLU A 534 18.45 -28.74 -43.57
C GLU A 534 17.76 -29.10 -44.90
N ALA A 535 16.50 -28.70 -45.09
CA ALA A 535 15.79 -28.88 -46.37
C ALA A 535 16.49 -28.12 -47.52
N LEU A 536 16.91 -26.88 -47.29
CA LEU A 536 17.60 -26.05 -48.28
C LEU A 536 19.01 -26.58 -48.60
N LEU A 537 19.77 -27.00 -47.58
CA LEU A 537 21.10 -27.58 -47.78
C LEU A 537 21.03 -28.90 -48.55
N ASN A 538 19.96 -29.68 -48.35
CA ASN A 538 19.75 -30.93 -49.11
C ASN A 538 19.53 -30.68 -50.60
N VAL A 539 18.88 -29.56 -50.97
CA VAL A 539 18.79 -29.13 -52.39
C VAL A 539 20.18 -28.87 -52.96
N GLY A 540 21.06 -28.20 -52.22
CA GLY A 540 22.43 -27.93 -52.65
C GLY A 540 23.32 -29.16 -52.76
N LYS A 541 23.19 -30.09 -51.80
CA LYS A 541 24.01 -31.31 -51.72
C LYS A 541 23.62 -32.37 -52.75
N HIS A 542 22.33 -32.50 -53.06
CA HIS A 542 21.80 -33.63 -53.81
C HIS A 542 21.12 -33.25 -55.15
N GLY A 543 20.79 -31.98 -55.36
CA GLY A 543 20.18 -31.51 -56.59
C GLY A 543 21.19 -31.32 -57.71
N VAL A 544 20.97 -31.97 -58.86
CA VAL A 544 21.75 -31.79 -60.08
C VAL A 544 20.96 -30.94 -61.07
N ASN A 545 21.60 -29.90 -61.65
CA ASN A 545 20.97 -28.95 -62.57
C ASN A 545 19.70 -28.27 -62.04
N VAL A 546 19.66 -27.98 -60.74
CA VAL A 546 18.53 -27.27 -60.12
C VAL A 546 18.47 -25.85 -60.70
N THR A 547 17.36 -25.52 -61.34
CA THR A 547 17.15 -24.18 -61.94
C THR A 547 16.05 -23.39 -61.24
N ARG A 548 15.19 -24.06 -60.46
CA ARG A 548 14.08 -23.48 -59.71
C ARG A 548 14.05 -24.05 -58.29
N LEU A 549 13.94 -23.15 -57.32
CA LEU A 549 13.67 -23.46 -55.91
C LEU A 549 12.39 -22.73 -55.48
N THR A 550 11.45 -23.47 -54.91
CA THR A 550 10.21 -22.93 -54.33
C THR A 550 10.22 -23.19 -52.83
N VAL A 551 10.10 -22.13 -52.02
CA VAL A 551 9.99 -22.21 -50.55
C VAL A 551 8.69 -21.56 -50.13
N VAL A 552 7.80 -22.33 -49.52
CA VAL A 552 6.51 -21.86 -49.02
C VAL A 552 6.46 -22.06 -47.52
N CYS A 553 6.31 -20.97 -46.79
CA CYS A 553 6.16 -20.91 -45.36
C CYS A 553 4.90 -20.11 -45.07
N GLN A 554 3.78 -20.78 -44.83
CA GLN A 554 2.48 -20.11 -44.66
C GLN A 554 1.58 -20.83 -43.67
N ALA A 555 0.54 -20.14 -43.20
CA ALA A 555 -0.53 -20.71 -42.41
C ALA A 555 -1.83 -20.70 -43.21
N ASN A 556 -2.40 -21.88 -43.46
CA ASN A 556 -3.75 -22.03 -44.02
C ASN A 556 -4.79 -22.02 -42.88
N ASP A 557 -6.09 -22.00 -43.21
CA ASP A 557 -7.19 -21.94 -42.23
C ASP A 557 -7.18 -23.06 -41.16
N THR A 558 -6.50 -24.17 -41.41
CA THR A 558 -6.49 -25.37 -40.56
C THR A 558 -5.10 -25.81 -40.11
N GLU A 559 -4.04 -25.45 -40.84
CA GLU A 559 -2.69 -25.96 -40.63
C GLU A 559 -1.60 -24.96 -41.03
N ASN A 560 -0.46 -25.02 -40.35
CA ASN A 560 0.78 -24.39 -40.76
C ASN A 560 1.56 -25.31 -41.73
N LEU A 561 2.21 -24.73 -42.72
CA LEU A 561 2.93 -25.42 -43.79
C LEU A 561 4.33 -24.82 -43.98
N ILE A 562 5.35 -25.69 -43.95
CA ILE A 562 6.68 -25.40 -44.49
C ILE A 562 6.96 -26.40 -45.62
N GLN A 563 7.18 -25.89 -46.82
CA GLN A 563 7.41 -26.69 -48.02
C GLN A 563 8.61 -26.16 -48.79
N VAL A 564 9.51 -27.06 -49.17
CA VAL A 564 10.68 -26.77 -50.00
C VAL A 564 10.65 -27.71 -51.21
N ILE A 565 10.57 -27.13 -52.40
CA ILE A 565 10.48 -27.86 -53.67
C ILE A 565 11.62 -27.41 -54.58
N ASP A 566 12.37 -28.36 -55.12
CA ASP A 566 13.35 -28.11 -56.18
C ASP A 566 12.94 -28.84 -57.47
N ASN A 567 13.53 -28.43 -58.60
CA ASN A 567 13.34 -29.09 -59.90
C ASN A 567 14.60 -29.82 -60.40
N GLY A 568 15.49 -30.19 -59.49
CA GLY A 568 16.72 -30.90 -59.83
C GLY A 568 16.45 -32.30 -60.33
N GLN A 569 17.29 -32.77 -61.26
CA GLN A 569 17.31 -34.18 -61.61
C GLN A 569 18.04 -34.93 -60.49
N GLY A 570 17.30 -35.65 -59.66
CA GLY A 570 17.92 -36.47 -58.62
C GLY A 570 18.59 -37.71 -59.22
N PRO A 571 19.64 -38.26 -58.59
CA PRO A 571 20.20 -39.55 -58.99
C PRO A 571 19.25 -40.67 -58.54
N TYR A 572 18.17 -40.92 -59.29
CA TYR A 572 17.26 -42.04 -59.00
C TYR A 572 17.43 -43.15 -60.03
N SER A 573 18.24 -44.15 -59.67
CA SER A 573 17.91 -45.52 -60.03
C SER A 573 16.68 -45.89 -59.21
N LEU A 574 15.55 -46.12 -59.87
CA LEU A 574 14.37 -46.76 -59.31
C LEU A 574 14.73 -48.21 -58.98
N ASP A 575 15.43 -48.43 -57.86
CA ASP A 575 15.42 -49.73 -57.22
C ASP A 575 15.53 -49.62 -55.69
N THR A 576 14.75 -50.47 -55.03
CA THR A 576 14.31 -50.33 -53.64
C THR A 576 15.33 -50.78 -52.59
N SER A 577 15.56 -49.99 -51.53
CA SER A 577 15.62 -50.43 -50.11
C SER A 577 16.00 -49.29 -49.13
N PRO A 578 15.48 -49.29 -47.88
CA PRO A 578 15.59 -48.20 -46.91
C PRO A 578 16.86 -48.31 -46.05
N THR A 579 18.06 -48.22 -46.63
CA THR A 579 19.30 -48.26 -45.85
C THR A 579 19.85 -46.86 -45.64
N GLY A 580 19.43 -46.26 -44.52
CA GLY A 580 19.97 -45.01 -43.98
C GLY A 580 18.98 -43.85 -44.07
N THR A 581 18.01 -43.78 -43.14
CA THR A 581 17.30 -42.53 -42.89
C THR A 581 18.32 -41.49 -42.42
N GLY A 582 18.67 -40.55 -43.31
CA GLY A 582 19.56 -39.44 -42.96
C GLY A 582 19.07 -38.72 -41.71
N TRP A 583 20.00 -38.26 -40.87
CA TRP A 583 19.72 -37.69 -39.55
C TRP A 583 18.69 -36.54 -39.60
N GLY A 584 18.77 -35.66 -40.61
CA GLY A 584 17.77 -34.60 -40.84
C GLY A 584 16.36 -35.12 -41.11
N THR A 585 16.21 -36.29 -41.75
CA THR A 585 14.90 -36.93 -41.97
C THR A 585 14.33 -37.54 -40.68
N ARG A 586 15.19 -38.01 -39.76
CA ARG A 586 14.74 -38.48 -38.43
C ARG A 586 14.30 -37.31 -37.55
N GLN A 587 15.07 -36.22 -37.56
CA GLN A 587 14.75 -35.01 -36.82
C GLN A 587 13.43 -34.39 -37.29
N ALA A 588 13.21 -34.31 -38.61
CA ALA A 588 11.95 -33.82 -39.19
C ALA A 588 10.73 -34.68 -38.76
N LYS A 589 10.88 -36.01 -38.70
CA LYS A 589 9.82 -36.92 -38.23
C LYS A 589 9.53 -36.75 -36.73
N GLN A 590 10.55 -36.57 -35.90
CA GLN A 590 10.38 -36.31 -34.48
C GLN A 590 9.71 -34.94 -34.22
N LEU A 591 10.12 -33.92 -34.97
CA LEU A 591 9.49 -32.59 -34.92
C LEU A 591 8.02 -32.66 -35.34
N ALA A 592 7.71 -33.37 -36.43
CA ALA A 592 6.33 -33.60 -36.85
C ALA A 592 5.50 -34.30 -35.76
N GLN A 593 6.03 -35.35 -35.13
CA GLN A 593 5.34 -36.04 -34.02
C GLN A 593 5.11 -35.11 -32.83
N ARG A 594 6.10 -34.29 -32.45
CA ARG A 594 5.99 -33.33 -31.34
C ARG A 594 4.94 -32.25 -31.62
N LEU A 595 4.86 -31.78 -32.85
CA LEU A 595 3.87 -30.79 -33.31
C LEU A 595 2.50 -31.40 -33.63
N LYS A 596 2.31 -32.73 -33.48
CA LYS A 596 1.12 -33.47 -33.92
C LYS A 596 0.81 -33.27 -35.42
N GLY A 597 1.87 -33.10 -36.20
CA GLY A 597 1.86 -32.84 -37.62
C GLY A 597 2.28 -34.04 -38.46
N GLN A 598 2.47 -33.79 -39.76
CA GLN A 598 2.91 -34.77 -40.75
C GLN A 598 4.14 -34.25 -41.50
N PHE A 599 5.13 -35.12 -41.69
CA PHE A 599 6.29 -34.85 -42.54
C PHE A 599 6.24 -35.76 -43.76
N LYS A 600 6.36 -35.17 -44.95
CA LYS A 600 6.36 -35.87 -46.24
C LYS A 600 7.61 -35.48 -47.04
N ARG A 601 8.24 -36.47 -47.67
CA ARG A 601 9.33 -36.25 -48.63
C ARG A 601 9.09 -37.09 -49.86
N GLU A 602 8.92 -36.45 -51.01
CA GLU A 602 8.60 -37.10 -52.28
C GLU A 602 9.67 -36.80 -53.31
N PHE A 603 10.02 -37.82 -54.09
CA PHE A 603 10.98 -37.75 -55.17
C PHE A 603 10.27 -38.02 -56.48
N SER A 604 10.48 -37.13 -57.46
CA SER A 604 9.90 -37.27 -58.79
C SER A 604 10.97 -37.02 -59.86
N SER A 605 10.70 -37.47 -61.09
CA SER A 605 11.53 -37.12 -62.26
C SER A 605 11.55 -35.61 -62.55
N ALA A 606 10.66 -34.84 -61.93
CA ALA A 606 10.55 -33.40 -62.03
C ALA A 606 11.16 -32.63 -60.83
N GLY A 607 11.72 -33.32 -59.82
CA GLY A 607 12.32 -32.71 -58.64
C GLY A 607 11.96 -33.36 -57.29
N THR A 608 12.48 -32.79 -56.19
CA THR A 608 12.19 -33.23 -54.82
C THR A 608 11.25 -32.25 -54.10
N CYS A 609 10.29 -32.77 -53.33
CA CYS A 609 9.43 -32.00 -52.44
C CYS A 609 9.62 -32.47 -50.99
N CYS A 610 10.00 -31.56 -50.10
CA CYS A 610 10.08 -31.77 -48.66
C CYS A 610 9.05 -30.89 -47.96
N GLU A 611 8.19 -31.50 -47.14
CA GLU A 611 7.02 -30.82 -46.58
C GLU A 611 6.81 -31.19 -45.11
N LEU A 612 6.52 -30.19 -44.28
CA LEU A 612 6.13 -30.33 -42.88
C LEU A 612 4.83 -29.54 -42.63
N ARG A 613 3.80 -30.24 -42.16
CA ARG A 613 2.48 -29.67 -41.82
C ARG A 613 2.14 -29.90 -40.37
N TRP A 614 1.53 -28.94 -39.70
CA TRP A 614 1.00 -29.14 -38.34
C TRP A 614 -0.25 -28.29 -38.07
N PRO A 615 -1.20 -28.79 -37.26
CA PRO A 615 -2.50 -28.12 -37.08
C PRO A 615 -2.40 -26.82 -36.28
N LEU A 616 -3.33 -25.90 -36.53
CA LEU A 616 -3.51 -24.70 -35.71
C LEU A 616 -4.11 -25.06 -34.34
N VAL A 617 -3.54 -24.53 -33.26
CA VAL A 617 -4.13 -24.68 -31.91
C VAL A 617 -5.38 -23.81 -31.81
N ALA A 618 -6.56 -24.44 -31.74
CA ALA A 618 -7.83 -23.74 -31.60
C ALA A 618 -7.87 -22.88 -30.33
N GLN A 619 -8.23 -21.59 -30.47
CA GLN A 619 -8.61 -20.77 -29.32
C GLN A 619 -9.80 -21.43 -28.62
N ARG A 620 -9.60 -21.99 -27.43
CA ARG A 620 -10.71 -22.15 -26.49
C ARG A 620 -11.22 -20.72 -26.20
N ARG A 621 -12.35 -20.34 -26.82
CA ARG A 621 -13.15 -19.19 -26.38
C ARG A 621 -13.48 -19.42 -24.90
N LEU A 622 -12.72 -18.81 -24.01
CA LEU A 622 -13.15 -18.55 -22.64
C LEU A 622 -14.38 -17.66 -22.75
N GLY A 623 -15.56 -18.27 -22.57
CA GLY A 623 -16.83 -17.56 -22.59
C GLY A 623 -16.88 -16.53 -21.48
N PHE A 624 -16.66 -15.26 -21.84
CA PHE A 624 -17.15 -14.14 -21.04
C PHE A 624 -18.68 -14.16 -21.12
N ARG A 625 -19.33 -14.59 -20.02
CA ARG A 625 -20.73 -14.29 -19.75
C ARG A 625 -20.87 -12.77 -19.71
N ARG A 626 -21.53 -12.18 -20.72
CA ARG A 626 -22.16 -10.87 -20.62
C ARG A 626 -23.32 -11.01 -19.63
N LEU A 627 -23.18 -10.41 -18.45
CA LEU A 627 -24.30 -10.08 -17.58
C LEU A 627 -24.99 -8.86 -18.18
N ASN A 628 -26.15 -9.08 -18.81
CA ASN A 628 -27.19 -8.08 -19.04
C ASN A 628 -28.52 -8.75 -18.66
N ARG A 629 -28.92 -8.57 -17.41
CA ARG A 629 -30.30 -8.32 -16.94
C ARG A 629 -30.28 -8.11 -15.43
#